data_AF-A0A1G4K6F7-F1
#
_entry.id   AF-A0A1G4K6F7-F1
#
_cell.length_a   1.000
_cell.length_b   1.000
_cell.length_c   1.000
_cell.angle_alpha   90.00
_cell.angle_beta   90.00
_cell.angle_gamma   90.00
#
_symmetry.space_group_name_H-M   'P 1'
#
loop_
_entity.id
_entity.type
_entity.pdbx_description
1 polymer ?
#
loop_
_entity_poly.entity_id
_entity_poly.type
_entity_poly.pdbx_seq_one_letter_code
_entity_poly.pdbx_strand_id
1 'polypeptide(L)'
;MSQGTLFVTALGRGNLPPALAKYLQLDVEVTDVAKDMESFKKEFPLGLIPAFKNSEGFKLTEVIAILYYLLELKGDEEITQALAGATAQERAQVLRYLSLVNCDIAPAFQDYAFLQFGKVPYNKKISEEKKAALDKFLGLLNERLQEYTYVATESVTLADLFLASFYGFGRTILFGAELETKFPALARWYYTVEAHPVLSGLFDKSKFLEKSVVFQPPKKEKKAEKPKAAEKPKAAEKPKAEEQPAEQKKPKHPLELLGKATFPLDDWKRKYSNEDTRPVALPWFWEHYNPEEYSIWKVDFKYNDELTLTFMSNNQIGGFFNRLSGSVKYMFGSMVVYGENGNNGITGAVMLRGQDSVPAFEVAPDWESYDFTKLDTTKEEDKEFINNMWAWDKPVIADGQPREIADGKVLK
;
A
#
# COMPACT_ATOMS: atom_id res chain seq x y z
N MET A 1 46.13 -5.59 8.56
CA MET A 1 45.69 -5.78 7.16
C MET A 1 44.20 -6.01 7.27
N SER A 2 43.40 -5.27 6.51
CA SER A 2 41.95 -5.34 6.64
C SER A 2 41.46 -6.79 6.60
N GLN A 3 40.64 -7.14 7.60
CA GLN A 3 39.96 -8.42 7.70
C GLN A 3 38.87 -8.53 6.61
N GLY A 4 38.42 -7.43 6.02
CA GLY A 4 37.57 -7.42 4.84
C GLY A 4 36.80 -6.12 4.61
N THR A 5 35.89 -6.15 3.66
CA THR A 5 34.98 -5.04 3.32
C THR A 5 33.53 -5.51 3.46
N LEU A 6 32.74 -4.75 4.23
CA LEU A 6 31.28 -4.85 4.31
C LEU A 6 30.65 -3.88 3.30
N PHE A 7 29.93 -4.45 2.34
CA PHE A 7 29.16 -3.72 1.35
C PHE A 7 27.72 -3.59 1.84
N VAL A 8 27.29 -2.34 2.06
CA VAL A 8 25.99 -2.01 2.68
C VAL A 8 25.33 -0.83 1.99
N THR A 9 24.09 -0.54 2.36
CA THR A 9 23.53 0.82 2.34
C THR A 9 23.08 1.14 3.76
N ALA A 10 23.04 2.42 4.16
CA ALA A 10 22.71 2.83 5.53
C ALA A 10 21.19 2.78 5.85
N LEU A 11 20.53 1.69 5.45
CA LEU A 11 19.09 1.45 5.57
C LEU A 11 18.80 -0.03 5.87
N GLY A 12 17.77 -0.31 6.69
CA GLY A 12 17.25 -1.65 6.95
C GLY A 12 18.34 -2.65 7.37
N ARG A 13 18.51 -3.73 6.58
CA ARG A 13 19.46 -4.82 6.84
C ARG A 13 20.94 -4.38 6.86
N GLY A 14 21.28 -3.22 6.28
CA GLY A 14 22.64 -2.70 6.26
C GLY A 14 23.08 -2.01 7.56
N ASN A 15 22.17 -1.74 8.51
CA ASN A 15 22.49 -0.98 9.72
C ASN A 15 23.28 -1.78 10.78
N LEU A 16 22.89 -3.04 11.04
CA LEU A 16 23.49 -3.83 12.11
C LEU A 16 24.93 -4.32 11.83
N PRO A 17 25.28 -4.88 10.64
CA PRO A 17 26.61 -5.46 10.45
C PRO A 17 27.78 -4.50 10.68
N PRO A 18 27.75 -3.24 10.19
CA PRO A 18 28.78 -2.24 10.51
C PRO A 18 28.88 -1.93 12.01
N ALA A 19 27.73 -1.85 12.70
CA ALA A 19 27.67 -1.55 14.12
C ALA A 19 28.22 -2.70 14.98
N LEU A 20 27.91 -3.95 14.60
CA LEU A 20 28.49 -5.15 15.20
C LEU A 20 29.99 -5.24 14.95
N ALA A 21 30.47 -5.03 13.72
CA ALA A 21 31.90 -5.04 13.40
C ALA A 21 32.69 -4.01 14.22
N LYS A 22 32.12 -2.79 14.39
CA LYS A 22 32.68 -1.74 15.25
C LYS A 22 32.73 -2.16 16.72
N TYR A 23 31.66 -2.75 17.27
CA TYR A 23 31.62 -3.24 18.64
C TYR A 23 32.68 -4.32 18.91
N LEU A 24 32.83 -5.26 17.97
CA LEU A 24 33.82 -6.33 18.03
C LEU A 24 35.25 -5.82 17.80
N GLN A 25 35.44 -4.57 17.36
CA GLN A 25 36.74 -3.96 17.03
C GLN A 25 37.46 -4.69 15.88
N LEU A 26 36.70 -5.06 14.84
CA LEU A 26 37.24 -5.71 13.64
C LEU A 26 37.82 -4.67 12.67
N ASP A 27 38.94 -5.00 12.03
CA ASP A 27 39.59 -4.18 10.98
C ASP A 27 38.84 -4.36 9.64
N VAL A 28 37.57 -3.94 9.60
CA VAL A 28 36.66 -4.14 8.46
C VAL A 28 36.24 -2.79 7.88
N GLU A 29 36.49 -2.59 6.59
CA GLU A 29 36.05 -1.42 5.83
C GLU A 29 34.53 -1.48 5.59
N VAL A 30 33.86 -0.33 5.59
CA VAL A 30 32.42 -0.25 5.31
C VAL A 30 32.19 0.62 4.07
N THR A 31 31.67 0.00 3.01
CA THR A 31 31.44 0.65 1.72
C THR A 31 29.95 0.81 1.45
N ASP A 32 29.49 2.04 1.25
CA ASP A 32 28.13 2.35 0.80
C ASP A 32 28.01 2.15 -0.72
N VAL A 33 27.31 1.10 -1.13
CA VAL A 33 27.15 0.74 -2.55
C VAL A 33 26.13 1.58 -3.29
N ALA A 34 25.40 2.48 -2.62
CA ALA A 34 24.38 3.33 -3.25
C ALA A 34 24.95 4.21 -4.39
N LYS A 35 26.26 4.49 -4.39
CA LYS A 35 26.94 5.32 -5.40
C LYS A 35 27.53 4.54 -6.58
N ASP A 36 27.77 3.23 -6.44
CA ASP A 36 28.31 2.37 -7.50
C ASP A 36 27.77 0.94 -7.40
N MET A 37 26.46 0.82 -7.61
CA MET A 37 25.73 -0.45 -7.62
C MET A 37 26.19 -1.36 -8.77
N GLU A 38 26.68 -0.81 -9.88
CA GLU A 38 27.10 -1.58 -11.05
C GLU A 38 28.45 -2.27 -10.85
N SER A 39 29.42 -1.62 -10.20
CA SER A 39 30.65 -2.31 -9.77
C SER A 39 30.36 -3.31 -8.67
N PHE A 40 29.45 -3.00 -7.73
CA PHE A 40 29.02 -3.96 -6.71
C PHE A 40 28.40 -5.24 -7.30
N LYS A 41 27.52 -5.13 -8.31
CA LYS A 41 26.94 -6.30 -9.00
C LYS A 41 27.98 -7.18 -9.70
N LYS A 42 29.08 -6.63 -10.20
CA LYS A 42 30.19 -7.43 -10.77
C LYS A 42 30.88 -8.28 -9.70
N GLU A 43 30.93 -7.79 -8.46
CA GLU A 43 31.45 -8.52 -7.31
C GLU A 43 30.42 -9.51 -6.73
N PHE A 44 29.14 -9.12 -6.65
CA PHE A 44 28.03 -9.86 -6.05
C PHE A 44 26.81 -9.84 -7.00
N PRO A 45 26.67 -10.84 -7.90
CA PRO A 45 25.71 -10.80 -9.01
C PRO A 45 24.23 -10.61 -8.65
N LEU A 46 23.82 -10.97 -7.43
CA LEU A 46 22.44 -10.75 -6.95
C LEU A 46 22.13 -9.27 -6.64
N GLY A 47 23.15 -8.41 -6.45
CA GLY A 47 22.98 -7.01 -6.10
C GLY A 47 22.31 -6.77 -4.73
N LEU A 48 22.29 -7.78 -3.85
CA LEU A 48 21.67 -7.72 -2.52
C LEU A 48 22.70 -7.28 -1.46
N ILE A 49 22.22 -6.51 -0.47
CA ILE A 49 23.01 -6.06 0.70
C ILE A 49 22.37 -6.57 2.00
N PRO A 50 23.16 -6.77 3.07
CA PRO A 50 24.62 -6.66 3.15
C PRO A 50 25.36 -7.79 2.43
N ALA A 51 26.60 -7.51 2.02
CA ALA A 51 27.55 -8.51 1.52
C ALA A 51 28.94 -8.27 2.14
N PHE A 52 29.77 -9.30 2.20
CA PHE A 52 31.11 -9.25 2.79
C PHE A 52 32.16 -9.89 1.88
N LYS A 53 33.38 -9.34 1.88
CA LYS A 53 34.55 -9.89 1.18
C LYS A 53 35.79 -9.77 2.04
N ASN A 54 36.51 -10.86 2.32
CA ASN A 54 37.81 -10.78 3.02
C ASN A 54 38.97 -10.45 2.06
N SER A 55 40.16 -10.19 2.62
CA SER A 55 41.38 -9.90 1.85
C SER A 55 41.91 -11.06 0.99
N GLU A 56 41.46 -12.29 1.24
CA GLU A 56 41.79 -13.50 0.47
C GLU A 56 40.79 -13.77 -0.68
N GLY A 57 39.73 -12.96 -0.78
CA GLY A 57 38.69 -13.08 -1.82
C GLY A 57 37.53 -14.00 -1.45
N PHE A 58 37.45 -14.53 -0.22
CA PHE A 58 36.23 -15.16 0.29
C PHE A 58 35.07 -14.15 0.28
N LYS A 59 33.94 -14.55 -0.31
CA LYS A 59 32.73 -13.73 -0.43
C LYS A 59 31.58 -14.38 0.33
N LEU A 60 30.82 -13.57 1.06
CA LEU A 60 29.68 -14.02 1.84
C LEU A 60 28.49 -13.07 1.63
N THR A 61 27.30 -13.66 1.48
CA THR A 61 26.01 -12.96 1.41
C THR A 61 25.06 -13.52 2.47
N GLU A 62 23.86 -12.94 2.55
CA GLU A 62 22.86 -13.12 3.60
C GLU A 62 23.26 -12.52 4.96
N VAL A 63 22.43 -11.60 5.46
CA VAL A 63 22.68 -10.83 6.69
C VAL A 63 22.94 -11.73 7.89
N ILE A 64 22.18 -12.82 8.03
CA ILE A 64 22.34 -13.75 9.16
C ILE A 64 23.72 -14.41 9.13
N ALA A 65 24.16 -14.92 7.98
CA ALA A 65 25.47 -15.55 7.83
C ALA A 65 26.61 -14.56 8.11
N ILE A 66 26.48 -13.32 7.63
CA ILE A 66 27.45 -12.24 7.90
C ILE A 66 27.52 -11.90 9.40
N LEU A 67 26.39 -11.81 10.11
CA LEU A 67 26.38 -11.53 11.55
C LEU A 67 27.11 -12.61 12.37
N TYR A 68 26.86 -13.89 12.06
CA TYR A 68 27.61 -15.00 12.68
C TYR A 68 29.09 -14.97 12.29
N TYR A 69 29.42 -14.76 11.01
CA TYR A 69 30.82 -14.69 10.55
C TYR A 69 31.60 -13.57 11.23
N LEU A 70 30.99 -12.41 11.51
CA LEU A 70 31.64 -11.33 12.27
C LEU A 70 31.96 -11.73 13.72
N LEU A 71 31.09 -12.52 14.39
CA LEU A 71 31.40 -13.08 15.72
C LEU A 71 32.59 -14.04 15.65
N GLU A 72 32.56 -15.01 14.72
CA GLU A 72 33.67 -15.97 14.55
C GLU A 72 34.99 -15.27 14.18
N LEU A 73 34.93 -14.21 13.35
CA LEU A 73 36.09 -13.40 12.94
C LEU A 73 36.72 -12.60 14.10
N LYS A 74 36.01 -12.43 15.21
CA LYS A 74 36.58 -11.88 16.46
C LYS A 74 37.46 -12.91 17.17
N GLY A 75 37.18 -14.21 17.03
CA GLY A 75 37.90 -15.28 17.72
C GLY A 75 37.73 -15.28 19.25
N ASP A 76 36.68 -14.62 19.76
CA ASP A 76 36.35 -14.54 21.18
C ASP A 76 35.15 -15.45 21.47
N GLU A 77 35.41 -16.56 22.15
CA GLU A 77 34.40 -17.58 22.43
C GLU A 77 33.37 -17.08 23.46
N GLU A 78 33.74 -16.23 24.42
CA GLU A 78 32.81 -15.69 25.40
C GLU A 78 31.81 -14.73 24.75
N ILE A 79 32.28 -13.81 23.90
CA ILE A 79 31.43 -12.92 23.12
C ILE A 79 30.56 -13.71 22.13
N THR A 80 31.12 -14.73 21.48
CA THR A 80 30.38 -15.59 20.55
C THR A 80 29.27 -16.35 21.28
N GLN A 81 29.56 -17.04 22.38
CA GLN A 81 28.56 -17.74 23.18
C GLN A 81 27.50 -16.79 23.75
N ALA A 82 27.88 -15.59 24.21
CA ALA A 82 26.93 -14.60 24.72
C ALA A 82 25.95 -14.09 23.64
N LEU A 83 26.44 -13.77 22.44
CA LEU A 83 25.62 -13.18 21.37
C LEU A 83 24.93 -14.21 20.47
N ALA A 84 25.49 -15.41 20.31
CA ALA A 84 24.93 -16.49 19.49
C ALA A 84 24.14 -17.55 20.30
N GLY A 85 24.33 -17.61 21.63
CA GLY A 85 23.83 -18.65 22.52
C GLY A 85 24.90 -19.69 22.87
N ALA A 86 25.02 -20.05 24.15
CA ALA A 86 26.02 -21.00 24.61
C ALA A 86 25.60 -22.45 24.32
N THR A 87 24.34 -22.79 24.64
CA THR A 87 23.74 -24.12 24.43
C THR A 87 23.15 -24.29 23.03
N ALA A 88 22.90 -25.54 22.62
CA ALA A 88 22.21 -25.85 21.37
C ALA A 88 20.79 -25.26 21.31
N GLN A 89 20.09 -25.26 22.45
CA GLN A 89 18.75 -24.69 22.61
C GLN A 89 18.76 -23.17 22.42
N GLU A 90 19.70 -22.45 23.04
CA GLU A 90 19.82 -21.00 22.88
C GLU A 90 20.19 -20.63 21.44
N ARG A 91 21.16 -21.31 20.83
CA ARG A 91 21.53 -21.10 19.41
C ARG A 91 20.33 -21.27 18.48
N ALA A 92 19.50 -22.29 18.73
CA ALA A 92 18.27 -22.52 17.98
C ALA A 92 17.22 -21.40 18.20
N GLN A 93 17.09 -20.86 19.41
CA GLN A 93 16.21 -19.71 19.69
C GLN A 93 16.70 -18.42 19.03
N VAL A 94 18.01 -18.13 19.10
CA VAL A 94 18.62 -16.98 18.43
C VAL A 94 18.40 -17.05 16.92
N LEU A 95 18.68 -18.21 16.31
CA LEU A 95 18.45 -18.42 14.87
C LEU A 95 16.95 -18.35 14.50
N ARG A 96 16.04 -18.85 15.34
CA ARG A 96 14.59 -18.75 15.14
C ARG A 96 14.15 -17.29 15.01
N TYR A 97 14.59 -16.43 15.92
CA TYR A 97 14.22 -15.01 15.88
C TYR A 97 14.93 -14.24 14.77
N LEU A 98 16.20 -14.53 14.47
CA LEU A 98 16.89 -13.96 13.30
C LEU A 98 16.15 -14.30 11.99
N SER A 99 15.70 -15.56 11.84
CA SER A 99 14.89 -16.00 10.71
C SER A 99 13.53 -15.30 10.67
N LEU A 100 12.78 -15.28 11.78
CA LEU A 100 11.47 -14.61 11.88
C LEU A 100 11.54 -13.13 11.47
N VAL A 101 12.56 -12.40 11.94
CA VAL A 101 12.77 -11.00 11.55
C VAL A 101 13.09 -10.88 10.06
N ASN A 102 13.97 -11.74 9.54
CA ASN A 102 14.45 -11.63 8.17
C ASN A 102 13.45 -12.08 7.10
N CYS A 103 12.64 -13.10 7.40
CA CYS A 103 11.78 -13.83 6.47
C CYS A 103 10.31 -13.42 6.55
N ASP A 104 9.81 -13.06 7.74
CA ASP A 104 8.40 -12.75 7.96
C ASP A 104 8.18 -11.25 8.20
N ILE A 105 8.90 -10.67 9.17
CA ILE A 105 8.68 -9.28 9.60
C ILE A 105 9.23 -8.30 8.56
N ALA A 106 10.48 -8.48 8.10
CA ALA A 106 11.12 -7.55 7.17
C ALA A 106 10.41 -7.47 5.80
N PRO A 107 9.96 -8.56 5.16
CA PRO A 107 9.19 -8.47 3.92
C PRO A 107 7.81 -7.85 4.11
N ALA A 108 7.07 -8.23 5.16
CA ALA A 108 5.75 -7.64 5.44
C ALA A 108 5.85 -6.12 5.69
N PHE A 109 6.90 -5.67 6.37
CA PHE A 109 7.21 -4.26 6.56
C PHE A 109 7.58 -3.56 5.26
N GLN A 110 8.43 -4.16 4.42
CA GLN A 110 8.83 -3.56 3.16
C GLN A 110 7.61 -3.33 2.25
N ASP A 111 6.75 -4.34 2.11
CA ASP A 111 5.51 -4.24 1.34
C ASP A 111 4.60 -3.12 1.89
N TYR A 112 4.36 -3.12 3.21
CA TYR A 112 3.53 -2.11 3.86
C TYR A 112 4.11 -0.70 3.74
N ALA A 113 5.42 -0.55 3.93
CA ALA A 113 6.15 0.71 3.83
C ALA A 113 6.13 1.27 2.41
N PHE A 114 6.40 0.44 1.40
CA PHE A 114 6.38 0.86 0.00
C PHE A 114 4.99 1.34 -0.43
N LEU A 115 3.93 0.71 0.08
CA LEU A 115 2.56 1.21 -0.07
C LEU A 115 2.37 2.57 0.61
N GLN A 116 2.77 2.74 1.88
CA GLN A 116 2.57 4.02 2.60
C GLN A 116 3.38 5.17 1.99
N PHE A 117 4.55 4.88 1.42
CA PHE A 117 5.42 5.87 0.78
C PHE A 117 5.11 6.13 -0.69
N GLY A 118 4.13 5.43 -1.29
CA GLY A 118 3.84 5.53 -2.73
C GLY A 118 5.01 5.07 -3.62
N LYS A 119 5.84 4.14 -3.14
CA LYS A 119 6.92 3.51 -3.93
C LYS A 119 6.42 2.40 -4.85
N VAL A 120 5.25 1.85 -4.54
CA VAL A 120 4.45 0.96 -5.39
C VAL A 120 3.00 1.46 -5.39
N PRO A 121 2.17 1.12 -6.40
CA PRO A 121 0.76 1.52 -6.44
C PRO A 121 0.01 1.16 -5.14
N TYR A 122 -0.70 2.13 -4.55
CA TYR A 122 -1.37 1.93 -3.27
C TYR A 122 -2.60 1.03 -3.39
N ASN A 123 -2.47 -0.22 -2.95
CA ASN A 123 -3.59 -1.15 -2.79
C ASN A 123 -4.02 -1.21 -1.32
N LYS A 124 -5.22 -0.70 -1.00
CA LYS A 124 -5.76 -0.68 0.37
C LYS A 124 -5.85 -2.08 1.01
N LYS A 125 -6.31 -3.11 0.27
CA LYS A 125 -6.45 -4.47 0.81
C LYS A 125 -5.08 -5.04 1.19
N ILE A 126 -4.09 -4.92 0.30
CA ILE A 126 -2.72 -5.39 0.56
C ILE A 126 -2.11 -4.57 1.72
N SER A 127 -2.33 -3.25 1.76
CA SER A 127 -1.91 -2.39 2.87
C SER A 127 -2.48 -2.83 4.22
N GLU A 128 -3.78 -3.17 4.28
CA GLU A 128 -4.43 -3.66 5.49
C GLU A 128 -3.97 -5.07 5.88
N GLU A 129 -3.78 -5.96 4.90
CA GLU A 129 -3.26 -7.32 5.09
C GLU A 129 -1.83 -7.33 5.65
N LYS A 130 -0.92 -6.57 5.03
CA LYS A 130 0.48 -6.47 5.47
C LYS A 130 0.58 -5.78 6.84
N LYS A 131 -0.27 -4.78 7.10
CA LYS A 131 -0.40 -4.18 8.43
C LYS A 131 -0.87 -5.19 9.48
N ALA A 132 -1.89 -6.00 9.17
CA ALA A 132 -2.40 -7.03 10.08
C ALA A 132 -1.37 -8.13 10.36
N ALA A 133 -0.59 -8.52 9.34
CA ALA A 133 0.54 -9.46 9.51
C ALA A 133 1.61 -8.89 10.46
N LEU A 134 2.02 -7.63 10.26
CA LEU A 134 2.96 -6.94 11.15
C LEU A 134 2.42 -6.82 12.58
N ASP A 135 1.17 -6.38 12.73
CA ASP A 135 0.51 -6.27 14.03
C ASP A 135 0.45 -7.62 14.76
N LYS A 136 0.28 -8.74 14.04
CA LYS A 136 0.31 -10.09 14.60
C LYS A 136 1.72 -10.48 15.08
N PHE A 137 2.76 -10.27 14.28
CA PHE A 137 4.13 -10.60 14.68
C PHE A 137 4.61 -9.75 15.87
N LEU A 138 4.31 -8.45 15.86
CA LEU A 138 4.64 -7.54 16.95
C LEU A 138 3.82 -7.83 18.21
N GLY A 139 2.58 -8.32 18.07
CA GLY A 139 1.76 -8.85 19.16
C GLY A 139 2.40 -10.07 19.83
N LEU A 140 2.78 -11.09 19.06
CA LEU A 140 3.45 -12.30 19.58
C LEU A 140 4.79 -11.99 20.26
N LEU A 141 5.55 -11.01 19.73
CA LEU A 141 6.77 -10.52 20.37
C LEU A 141 6.45 -9.78 21.69
N ASN A 142 5.41 -8.95 21.71
CA ASN A 142 4.97 -8.25 22.91
C ASN A 142 4.49 -9.22 24.01
N GLU A 143 3.72 -10.26 23.66
CA GLU A 143 3.30 -11.34 24.58
C GLU A 143 4.53 -12.03 25.21
N ARG A 144 5.50 -12.47 24.39
CA ARG A 144 6.78 -13.02 24.88
C ARG A 144 7.49 -12.06 25.83
N LEU A 145 7.50 -10.76 25.55
CA LEU A 145 8.26 -9.76 26.31
C LEU A 145 7.53 -9.22 27.55
N GLN A 146 6.30 -9.67 27.83
CA GLN A 146 5.61 -9.45 29.11
C GLN A 146 6.22 -10.28 30.24
N GLU A 147 6.62 -11.52 29.94
CA GLU A 147 7.17 -12.46 30.93
C GLU A 147 8.71 -12.51 30.94
N TYR A 148 9.37 -12.04 29.86
CA TYR A 148 10.81 -12.19 29.66
C TYR A 148 11.51 -10.87 29.30
N THR A 149 12.76 -10.73 29.76
CA THR A 149 13.55 -9.51 29.51
C THR A 149 13.89 -9.36 28.03
N TYR A 150 14.30 -10.44 27.37
CA TYR A 150 14.82 -10.54 26.00
C TYR A 150 14.10 -11.63 25.18
N VAL A 151 14.25 -11.62 23.85
CA VAL A 151 13.46 -12.51 22.99
C VAL A 151 13.90 -13.96 23.04
N ALA A 152 15.20 -14.23 22.95
CA ALA A 152 15.75 -15.58 22.74
C ALA A 152 16.28 -16.28 24.00
N THR A 153 16.90 -15.53 24.92
CA THR A 153 17.54 -16.05 26.15
C THR A 153 17.29 -15.05 27.31
N GLU A 154 18.02 -15.20 28.42
CA GLU A 154 18.00 -14.23 29.55
C GLU A 154 19.04 -13.10 29.40
N SER A 155 19.71 -12.99 28.25
CA SER A 155 20.68 -11.92 27.92
C SER A 155 20.46 -11.38 26.50
N VAL A 156 21.06 -10.23 26.18
CA VAL A 156 21.03 -9.66 24.81
C VAL A 156 21.76 -10.59 23.84
N THR A 157 21.09 -10.97 22.75
CA THR A 157 21.66 -11.81 21.68
C THR A 157 21.61 -11.13 20.31
N LEU A 158 22.18 -11.74 19.27
CA LEU A 158 22.00 -11.30 17.87
C LEU A 158 20.52 -11.18 17.48
N ALA A 159 19.64 -12.03 18.03
CA ALA A 159 18.20 -11.93 17.81
C ALA A 159 17.62 -10.60 18.33
N ASP A 160 18.00 -10.21 19.54
CA ASP A 160 17.60 -8.94 20.12
C ASP A 160 18.17 -7.76 19.34
N LEU A 161 19.46 -7.80 19.01
CA LEU A 161 20.16 -6.74 18.29
C LEU A 161 19.58 -6.51 16.88
N PHE A 162 19.22 -7.58 16.17
CA PHE A 162 18.65 -7.51 14.83
C PHE A 162 17.19 -7.03 14.85
N LEU A 163 16.36 -7.55 15.76
CA LEU A 163 15.00 -7.04 15.94
C LEU A 163 15.00 -5.57 16.39
N ALA A 164 15.95 -5.14 17.24
CA ALA A 164 15.98 -3.77 17.75
C ALA A 164 16.52 -2.80 16.69
N SER A 165 17.51 -3.22 15.90
CA SER A 165 17.93 -2.48 14.69
C SER A 165 16.77 -2.30 13.72
N PHE A 166 15.88 -3.29 13.61
CA PHE A 166 14.69 -3.21 12.77
C PHE A 166 13.62 -2.29 13.36
N TYR A 167 13.40 -2.37 14.68
CA TYR A 167 12.45 -1.52 15.41
C TYR A 167 12.82 -0.03 15.31
N GLY A 168 14.08 0.32 15.59
CA GLY A 168 14.57 1.70 15.51
C GLY A 168 14.47 2.27 14.09
N PHE A 169 14.77 1.46 13.07
CA PHE A 169 14.54 1.83 11.67
C PHE A 169 13.04 2.07 11.40
N GLY A 170 12.17 1.16 11.83
CA GLY A 170 10.72 1.29 11.72
C GLY A 170 10.15 2.55 12.38
N ARG A 171 10.59 2.88 13.60
CA ARG A 171 10.21 4.13 14.31
C ARG A 171 10.71 5.39 13.61
N THR A 172 11.83 5.31 12.89
CA THR A 172 12.41 6.44 12.14
C THR A 172 11.65 6.74 10.85
N ILE A 173 11.14 5.72 10.14
CA ILE A 173 10.58 5.91 8.78
C ILE A 173 9.08 5.62 8.61
N LEU A 174 8.45 4.83 9.48
CA LEU A 174 7.10 4.31 9.23
C LEU A 174 6.15 4.35 10.43
N PHE A 175 6.59 3.96 11.63
CA PHE A 175 5.72 3.78 12.79
C PHE A 175 5.81 4.92 13.80
N GLY A 176 4.66 5.45 14.20
CA GLY A 176 4.54 6.50 15.21
C GLY A 176 4.54 6.00 16.66
N ALA A 177 4.39 6.93 17.60
CA ALA A 177 4.36 6.66 19.04
C ALA A 177 3.18 5.77 19.47
N GLU A 178 2.12 5.68 18.66
CA GLU A 178 1.02 4.75 18.87
C GLU A 178 1.47 3.27 18.86
N LEU A 179 2.61 2.94 18.24
CA LEU A 179 3.18 1.59 18.29
C LEU A 179 3.56 1.19 19.71
N GLU A 180 4.15 2.11 20.47
CA GLU A 180 4.59 1.87 21.86
C GLU A 180 3.40 1.74 22.81
N THR A 181 2.32 2.50 22.55
CA THR A 181 1.06 2.36 23.28
C THR A 181 0.39 1.01 23.00
N LYS A 182 0.48 0.51 21.76
CA LYS A 182 -0.11 -0.76 21.34
C LYS A 182 0.68 -1.97 21.82
N PHE A 183 2.01 -1.87 21.88
CA PHE A 183 2.92 -2.95 22.24
C PHE A 183 3.91 -2.50 23.34
N PRO A 184 3.44 -2.27 24.58
CA PRO A 184 4.23 -1.64 25.65
C PRO A 184 5.39 -2.50 26.16
N ALA A 185 5.26 -3.83 26.14
CA ALA A 185 6.34 -4.72 26.55
C ALA A 185 7.45 -4.79 25.50
N LEU A 186 7.08 -4.70 24.21
CA LEU A 186 8.02 -4.52 23.11
C LEU A 186 8.73 -3.16 23.19
N ALA A 187 8.02 -2.08 23.54
CA ALA A 187 8.63 -0.76 23.75
C ALA A 187 9.65 -0.77 24.90
N ARG A 188 9.29 -1.34 26.06
CA ARG A 188 10.22 -1.56 27.20
C ARG A 188 11.48 -2.29 26.76
N TRP A 189 11.31 -3.42 26.06
CA TRP A 189 12.42 -4.22 25.56
C TRP A 189 13.32 -3.41 24.61
N TYR A 190 12.75 -2.63 23.69
CA TYR A 190 13.53 -1.82 22.76
C TYR A 190 14.44 -0.83 23.51
N TYR A 191 13.88 -0.07 24.47
CA TYR A 191 14.66 0.88 25.28
C TYR A 191 15.68 0.19 26.20
N THR A 192 15.51 -1.10 26.50
CA THR A 192 16.51 -1.92 27.21
C THR A 192 17.66 -2.33 26.28
N VAL A 193 17.34 -2.77 25.06
CA VAL A 193 18.30 -3.33 24.10
C VAL A 193 19.08 -2.25 23.34
N GLU A 194 18.49 -1.08 23.06
CA GLU A 194 19.21 0.02 22.38
C GLU A 194 20.42 0.55 23.18
N ALA A 195 20.41 0.36 24.50
CA ALA A 195 21.49 0.76 25.39
C ALA A 195 22.73 -0.14 25.25
N HIS A 196 22.59 -1.32 24.62
CA HIS A 196 23.72 -2.20 24.34
C HIS A 196 24.74 -1.49 23.42
N PRO A 197 26.06 -1.58 23.66
CA PRO A 197 27.06 -0.81 22.90
C PRO A 197 27.08 -1.02 21.38
N VAL A 198 26.51 -2.13 20.88
CA VAL A 198 26.29 -2.36 19.44
C VAL A 198 25.25 -1.39 18.84
N LEU A 199 24.21 -1.01 19.59
CA LEU A 199 23.10 -0.17 19.09
C LEU A 199 23.13 1.26 19.65
N SER A 200 23.91 1.51 20.71
CA SER A 200 23.97 2.81 21.36
C SER A 200 24.42 3.90 20.37
N GLY A 201 23.51 4.86 20.12
CA GLY A 201 23.70 5.93 19.14
C GLY A 201 23.52 5.54 17.68
N LEU A 202 23.08 4.31 17.37
CA LEU A 202 22.80 3.87 15.99
C LEU A 202 21.57 4.58 15.37
N PHE A 203 20.58 4.91 16.21
CA PHE A 203 19.41 5.68 15.81
C PHE A 203 19.30 6.97 16.62
N ASP A 204 19.03 8.07 15.91
CA ASP A 204 18.71 9.35 16.51
C ASP A 204 17.23 9.37 16.89
N LYS A 205 16.93 9.14 18.17
CA LYS A 205 15.56 9.11 18.69
C LYS A 205 14.78 10.41 18.47
N SER A 206 15.43 11.55 18.23
CA SER A 206 14.72 12.80 17.88
C SER A 206 14.08 12.76 16.49
N LYS A 207 14.46 11.77 15.66
CA LYS A 207 13.86 11.48 14.34
C LYS A 207 12.77 10.40 14.40
N PHE A 208 12.43 9.87 15.57
CA PHE A 208 11.31 8.94 15.67
C PHE A 208 10.01 9.66 15.38
N LEU A 209 9.12 9.00 14.65
CA LEU A 209 7.87 9.61 14.23
C LEU A 209 6.90 9.71 15.41
N GLU A 210 6.21 10.83 15.53
CA GLU A 210 5.09 10.99 16.47
C GLU A 210 3.84 10.24 16.01
N LYS A 211 3.66 10.08 14.69
CA LYS A 211 2.52 9.40 14.05
C LYS A 211 3.01 8.53 12.90
N SER A 212 2.40 7.36 12.71
CA SER A 212 2.78 6.48 11.60
C SER A 212 2.55 7.16 10.26
N VAL A 213 3.46 6.92 9.31
CA VAL A 213 3.21 7.28 7.92
C VAL A 213 2.09 6.38 7.41
N VAL A 214 1.02 7.00 6.93
CA VAL A 214 -0.05 6.36 6.17
C VAL A 214 -0.09 7.02 4.81
N PHE A 215 -0.40 6.24 3.76
CA PHE A 215 -0.47 6.77 2.40
C PHE A 215 -1.36 8.02 2.34
N GLN A 216 -0.77 9.14 1.93
CA GLN A 216 -1.49 10.36 1.58
C GLN A 216 -1.51 10.45 0.06
N PRO A 217 -2.69 10.49 -0.59
CA PRO A 217 -2.75 10.80 -2.01
C PRO A 217 -1.98 12.10 -2.29
N PRO A 218 -1.19 12.16 -3.38
CA PRO A 218 -0.37 13.33 -3.68
C PRO A 218 -1.27 14.57 -3.72
N LYS A 219 -0.95 15.57 -2.88
CA LYS A 219 -1.68 16.85 -2.89
C LYS A 219 -1.50 17.46 -4.27
N LYS A 220 -2.63 17.70 -4.96
CA LYS A 220 -2.68 18.49 -6.21
C LYS A 220 -1.75 19.69 -6.08
N GLU A 221 -0.64 19.70 -6.81
CA GLU A 221 0.18 20.90 -6.91
C GLU A 221 -0.71 22.00 -7.49
N LYS A 222 -1.01 23.00 -6.67
CA LYS A 222 -1.70 24.19 -7.16
C LYS A 222 -0.81 24.84 -8.21
N LYS A 223 -1.17 24.68 -9.49
CA LYS A 223 -0.70 25.58 -10.55
C LYS A 223 -0.81 27.01 -10.04
N ALA A 224 0.30 27.74 -10.07
CA ALA A 224 0.41 29.05 -9.45
C ALA A 224 -0.73 29.98 -9.90
N GLU A 225 -1.60 30.35 -8.96
CA GLU A 225 -2.65 31.33 -9.20
C GLU A 225 -2.00 32.71 -9.44
N LYS A 226 -2.29 33.33 -10.59
CA LYS A 226 -1.99 34.75 -10.79
C LYS A 226 -2.77 35.58 -9.74
N PRO A 227 -2.16 36.62 -9.15
CA PRO A 227 -2.77 37.33 -8.03
C PRO A 227 -4.03 38.09 -8.46
N LYS A 228 -5.15 37.86 -7.76
CA LYS A 228 -6.29 38.79 -7.72
C LYS A 228 -6.16 39.70 -6.52
N ALA A 229 -6.48 40.97 -6.72
CA ALA A 229 -6.20 42.04 -5.77
C ALA A 229 -7.31 42.26 -4.73
N ALA A 230 -6.87 42.76 -3.57
CA ALA A 230 -7.58 43.64 -2.62
C ALA A 230 -8.84 43.13 -1.89
N GLU A 231 -8.69 42.87 -0.58
CA GLU A 231 -9.76 42.96 0.41
C GLU A 231 -10.17 44.42 0.71
N LYS A 232 -11.40 44.61 1.25
CA LYS A 232 -11.70 45.51 2.40
C LYS A 232 -13.07 45.14 3.02
N PRO A 233 -13.42 45.56 4.27
CA PRO A 233 -13.67 44.57 5.32
C PRO A 233 -15.02 44.69 6.10
N LYS A 234 -15.17 43.77 7.08
CA LYS A 234 -16.32 43.45 7.96
C LYS A 234 -16.95 44.60 8.79
N ALA A 235 -18.24 44.40 9.12
CA ALA A 235 -18.92 44.69 10.41
C ALA A 235 -20.30 43.96 10.43
N ALA A 236 -20.98 43.57 11.53
CA ALA A 236 -20.67 43.30 12.95
C ALA A 236 -21.84 42.47 13.60
N GLU A 237 -21.82 42.19 14.92
CA GLU A 237 -22.65 41.16 15.63
C GLU A 237 -23.96 41.69 16.33
N LYS A 238 -24.85 40.95 17.07
CA LYS A 238 -24.76 39.58 17.65
C LYS A 238 -26.05 38.67 17.75
N PRO A 239 -27.03 38.79 18.69
CA PRO A 239 -27.70 37.59 19.28
C PRO A 239 -29.26 37.69 19.41
N LYS A 240 -30.08 36.80 20.04
CA LYS A 240 -29.96 35.48 20.72
C LYS A 240 -31.28 34.69 20.55
N ALA A 241 -31.25 33.35 20.40
CA ALA A 241 -32.30 32.43 20.89
C ALA A 241 -31.77 30.97 20.98
N GLU A 242 -32.32 30.15 21.87
CA GLU A 242 -31.94 28.74 22.11
C GLU A 242 -32.95 27.77 21.50
N GLU A 243 -32.51 26.61 20.98
CA GLU A 243 -32.95 25.26 21.44
C GLU A 243 -32.39 24.09 20.60
N GLN A 244 -31.93 23.05 21.33
CA GLN A 244 -31.73 21.63 20.97
C GLN A 244 -30.72 21.22 19.85
N PRO A 245 -30.14 19.99 19.91
CA PRO A 245 -28.96 19.62 19.13
C PRO A 245 -29.35 18.98 17.78
N ALA A 246 -29.12 19.69 16.68
CA ALA A 246 -29.25 19.14 15.35
C ALA A 246 -28.01 18.30 14.94
N GLU A 247 -28.24 17.11 14.38
CA GLU A 247 -27.21 16.30 13.74
C GLU A 247 -26.36 17.11 12.75
N GLN A 248 -25.05 16.90 12.78
CA GLN A 248 -24.13 17.50 11.82
C GLN A 248 -24.40 16.97 10.42
N LYS A 249 -25.14 17.76 9.63
CA LYS A 249 -25.34 17.51 8.19
C LYS A 249 -23.98 17.41 7.50
N LYS A 250 -23.64 16.21 7.03
CA LYS A 250 -22.54 16.00 6.08
C LYS A 250 -22.72 16.95 4.89
N PRO A 251 -21.63 17.48 4.30
CA PRO A 251 -21.72 18.30 3.10
C PRO A 251 -22.46 17.56 1.99
N LYS A 252 -23.36 18.25 1.30
CA LYS A 252 -24.15 17.69 0.19
C LYS A 252 -23.23 17.24 -0.95
N HIS A 253 -23.59 16.12 -1.58
CA HIS A 253 -22.88 15.61 -2.75
C HIS A 253 -22.98 16.60 -3.92
N PRO A 254 -21.93 16.86 -4.72
CA PRO A 254 -21.99 17.82 -5.83
C PRO A 254 -23.14 17.55 -6.81
N LEU A 255 -23.38 16.27 -7.13
CA LEU A 255 -24.49 15.87 -8.03
C LEU A 255 -25.90 16.12 -7.44
N GLU A 256 -26.03 16.33 -6.12
CA GLU A 256 -27.30 16.74 -5.49
C GLU A 256 -27.69 18.18 -5.84
N LEU A 257 -26.72 19.00 -6.25
CA LEU A 257 -26.94 20.40 -6.65
C LEU A 257 -27.56 20.53 -8.05
N LEU A 258 -27.62 19.44 -8.82
CA LEU A 258 -28.19 19.36 -10.17
C LEU A 258 -29.72 19.19 -10.20
N GLY A 259 -30.38 19.39 -9.06
CA GLY A 259 -31.84 19.29 -8.93
C GLY A 259 -32.38 17.87 -8.98
N LYS A 260 -33.72 17.76 -9.01
CA LYS A 260 -34.43 16.48 -9.14
C LYS A 260 -34.50 16.07 -10.62
N ALA A 261 -34.06 14.87 -10.93
CA ALA A 261 -34.13 14.29 -12.26
C ALA A 261 -35.56 14.00 -12.73
N THR A 262 -35.79 14.06 -14.05
CA THR A 262 -36.99 13.53 -14.71
C THR A 262 -36.85 12.04 -15.04
N PHE A 263 -35.64 11.56 -15.29
CA PHE A 263 -35.37 10.14 -15.56
C PHE A 263 -35.57 9.28 -14.27
N PRO A 264 -36.44 8.25 -14.29
CA PRO A 264 -36.72 7.44 -13.12
C PRO A 264 -35.64 6.35 -12.90
N LEU A 265 -34.49 6.76 -12.37
CA LEU A 265 -33.31 5.91 -12.18
C LEU A 265 -33.57 4.65 -11.32
N ASP A 266 -34.44 4.73 -10.30
CA ASP A 266 -34.76 3.57 -9.46
C ASP A 266 -35.65 2.55 -10.18
N ASP A 267 -36.56 3.01 -11.05
CA ASP A 267 -37.37 2.13 -11.89
C ASP A 267 -36.51 1.52 -13.00
N TRP A 268 -35.53 2.26 -13.55
CA TRP A 268 -34.51 1.70 -14.45
C TRP A 268 -33.74 0.55 -13.79
N LYS A 269 -33.17 0.79 -12.61
CA LYS A 269 -32.43 -0.22 -11.83
C LYS A 269 -33.28 -1.45 -11.54
N ARG A 270 -34.58 -1.28 -11.27
CA ARG A 270 -35.54 -2.37 -11.07
C ARG A 270 -35.83 -3.11 -12.37
N LYS A 271 -36.10 -2.40 -13.47
CA LYS A 271 -36.39 -2.97 -14.80
C LYS A 271 -35.21 -3.83 -15.28
N TYR A 272 -34.00 -3.29 -15.25
CA TYR A 272 -32.77 -3.99 -15.61
C TYR A 272 -32.50 -5.23 -14.73
N SER A 273 -32.89 -5.22 -13.46
CA SER A 273 -32.63 -6.34 -12.54
C SER A 273 -33.62 -7.50 -12.65
N ASN A 274 -34.80 -7.26 -13.25
CA ASN A 274 -35.95 -8.17 -13.14
C ASN A 274 -36.47 -8.67 -14.50
N GLU A 275 -35.98 -8.12 -15.62
CA GLU A 275 -36.51 -8.32 -16.97
C GLU A 275 -35.36 -8.64 -17.94
N ASP A 276 -35.66 -9.30 -19.06
CA ASP A 276 -34.66 -9.64 -20.08
C ASP A 276 -33.97 -8.39 -20.67
N THR A 277 -32.64 -8.33 -20.56
CA THR A 277 -31.87 -7.12 -20.85
C THR A 277 -32.04 -6.61 -22.28
N ARG A 278 -31.84 -7.49 -23.27
CA ARG A 278 -31.91 -7.14 -24.71
C ARG A 278 -33.33 -6.80 -25.20
N PRO A 279 -34.37 -7.64 -25.00
CA PRO A 279 -35.69 -7.39 -25.58
C PRO A 279 -36.60 -6.47 -24.74
N VAL A 280 -36.33 -6.28 -23.44
CA VAL A 280 -37.23 -5.52 -22.56
C VAL A 280 -36.53 -4.35 -21.88
N ALA A 281 -35.42 -4.57 -21.18
CA ALA A 281 -34.81 -3.51 -20.37
C ALA A 281 -34.17 -2.41 -21.23
N LEU A 282 -33.33 -2.76 -22.21
CA LEU A 282 -32.65 -1.78 -23.07
C LEU A 282 -33.62 -0.94 -23.92
N PRO A 283 -34.67 -1.48 -24.57
CA PRO A 283 -35.67 -0.67 -25.25
C PRO A 283 -36.36 0.33 -24.32
N TRP A 284 -36.77 -0.10 -23.12
CA TRP A 284 -37.34 0.78 -22.11
C TRP A 284 -36.37 1.89 -21.70
N PHE A 285 -35.07 1.57 -21.54
CA PHE A 285 -34.05 2.56 -21.23
C PHE A 285 -33.97 3.65 -22.30
N TRP A 286 -33.87 3.27 -23.58
CA TRP A 286 -33.75 4.23 -24.68
C TRP A 286 -35.01 5.07 -24.92
N GLU A 287 -36.19 4.56 -24.58
CA GLU A 287 -37.44 5.33 -24.58
C GLU A 287 -37.47 6.43 -23.49
N HIS A 288 -36.87 6.16 -22.33
CA HIS A 288 -36.96 7.05 -21.16
C HIS A 288 -35.70 7.92 -20.94
N TYR A 289 -34.56 7.54 -21.51
CA TYR A 289 -33.26 8.19 -21.29
C TYR A 289 -33.26 9.67 -21.71
N ASN A 290 -32.85 10.54 -20.79
CA ASN A 290 -32.75 11.98 -21.04
C ASN A 290 -31.26 12.43 -21.12
N PRO A 291 -30.73 12.71 -22.32
CA PRO A 291 -29.33 13.09 -22.53
C PRO A 291 -28.98 14.51 -22.06
N GLU A 292 -29.96 15.39 -21.81
CA GLU A 292 -29.69 16.70 -21.19
C GLU A 292 -29.32 16.54 -19.71
N GLU A 293 -29.91 15.52 -19.09
CA GLU A 293 -29.92 15.30 -17.65
C GLU A 293 -28.91 14.25 -17.15
N TYR A 294 -28.59 13.28 -18.00
CA TYR A 294 -27.63 12.21 -17.74
C TYR A 294 -26.61 12.15 -18.87
N SER A 295 -25.43 11.61 -18.57
CA SER A 295 -24.43 11.25 -19.56
C SER A 295 -23.91 9.85 -19.32
N ILE A 296 -23.48 9.18 -20.40
CA ILE A 296 -22.94 7.82 -20.37
C ILE A 296 -21.47 7.89 -20.75
N TRP A 297 -20.64 7.16 -20.02
CA TRP A 297 -19.18 7.18 -20.15
C TRP A 297 -18.67 5.76 -20.31
N LYS A 298 -17.78 5.57 -21.29
CA LYS A 298 -16.91 4.40 -21.35
C LYS A 298 -15.87 4.52 -20.24
N VAL A 299 -15.70 3.45 -19.48
CA VAL A 299 -14.78 3.37 -18.34
C VAL A 299 -13.78 2.26 -18.63
N ASP A 300 -12.60 2.63 -19.12
CA ASP A 300 -11.51 1.69 -19.42
C ASP A 300 -10.51 1.65 -18.27
N PHE A 301 -10.04 0.47 -17.88
CA PHE A 301 -8.93 0.36 -16.93
C PHE A 301 -7.59 0.57 -17.65
N LYS A 302 -6.69 1.35 -17.04
CA LYS A 302 -5.42 1.76 -17.67
C LYS A 302 -4.35 0.67 -17.71
N TYR A 303 -4.35 -0.22 -16.73
CA TYR A 303 -3.24 -1.13 -16.45
C TYR A 303 -3.63 -2.59 -16.75
N ASN A 304 -4.20 -2.83 -17.93
CA ASN A 304 -4.66 -4.18 -18.33
C ASN A 304 -3.50 -5.20 -18.39
N ASP A 305 -2.26 -4.74 -18.56
CA ASP A 305 -1.02 -5.51 -18.49
C ASP A 305 -0.68 -6.02 -17.07
N GLU A 306 -1.21 -5.39 -16.01
CA GLU A 306 -1.09 -5.87 -14.62
C GLU A 306 -2.14 -6.96 -14.29
N LEU A 307 -3.13 -7.20 -15.16
CA LEU A 307 -4.22 -8.13 -14.89
C LEU A 307 -3.83 -9.59 -15.12
N THR A 308 -3.97 -10.39 -14.06
CA THR A 308 -3.60 -11.81 -14.08
C THR A 308 -4.82 -12.71 -14.27
N LEU A 309 -5.57 -13.01 -13.20
CA LEU A 309 -6.69 -13.95 -13.26
C LEU A 309 -8.01 -13.20 -13.43
N THR A 310 -8.89 -13.65 -14.33
CA THR A 310 -10.12 -12.93 -14.69
C THR A 310 -11.05 -12.69 -13.49
N PHE A 311 -11.10 -13.63 -12.53
CA PHE A 311 -11.85 -13.44 -11.28
C PHE A 311 -11.22 -12.37 -10.36
N MET A 312 -9.89 -12.18 -10.40
CA MET A 312 -9.22 -11.11 -9.66
C MET A 312 -9.52 -9.75 -10.29
N SER A 313 -9.51 -9.67 -11.61
CA SER A 313 -9.96 -8.51 -12.39
C SER A 313 -11.43 -8.18 -12.09
N ASN A 314 -12.32 -9.18 -12.00
CA ASN A 314 -13.70 -8.93 -11.62
C ASN A 314 -13.82 -8.45 -10.15
N ASN A 315 -13.03 -9.00 -9.23
CA ASN A 315 -12.96 -8.51 -7.85
C ASN A 315 -12.48 -7.05 -7.78
N GLN A 316 -11.64 -6.59 -8.70
CA GLN A 316 -11.22 -5.18 -8.80
C GLN A 316 -12.40 -4.27 -9.16
N ILE A 317 -13.22 -4.65 -10.14
CA ILE A 317 -14.48 -3.96 -10.49
C ILE A 317 -15.38 -3.84 -9.25
N GLY A 318 -15.58 -4.94 -8.52
CA GLY A 318 -16.40 -4.95 -7.30
C GLY A 318 -15.84 -4.03 -6.21
N GLY A 319 -14.51 -3.99 -6.07
CA GLY A 319 -13.83 -3.03 -5.21
C GLY A 319 -14.12 -1.58 -5.60
N PHE A 320 -14.01 -1.25 -6.89
CA PHE A 320 -14.25 0.10 -7.41
C PHE A 320 -15.70 0.54 -7.17
N PHE A 321 -16.68 -0.32 -7.47
CA PHE A 321 -18.10 -0.03 -7.22
C PHE A 321 -18.42 0.20 -5.74
N ASN A 322 -17.83 -0.57 -4.82
CA ASN A 322 -17.99 -0.33 -3.38
C ASN A 322 -17.46 1.04 -2.95
N ARG A 323 -16.38 1.52 -3.59
CA ARG A 323 -15.79 2.85 -3.35
C ARG A 323 -16.63 3.98 -3.98
N LEU A 324 -17.46 3.70 -4.99
CA LEU A 324 -18.44 4.62 -5.57
C LEU A 324 -19.73 4.77 -4.74
N SER A 325 -19.83 4.16 -3.55
CA SER A 325 -21.04 4.19 -2.69
C SER A 325 -21.55 5.61 -2.35
N GLY A 326 -20.69 6.64 -2.34
CA GLY A 326 -21.11 8.04 -2.19
C GLY A 326 -21.94 8.58 -3.38
N SER A 327 -21.72 8.01 -4.57
CA SER A 327 -22.32 8.41 -5.85
C SER A 327 -23.38 7.45 -6.39
N VAL A 328 -23.44 6.19 -5.93
CA VAL A 328 -24.35 5.12 -6.42
C VAL A 328 -25.80 5.58 -6.62
N LYS A 329 -26.34 6.45 -5.76
CA LYS A 329 -27.70 7.03 -5.91
C LYS A 329 -27.91 7.92 -7.16
N TYR A 330 -26.85 8.27 -7.88
CA TYR A 330 -26.85 9.13 -9.07
C TYR A 330 -26.41 8.44 -10.35
N MET A 331 -26.08 7.16 -10.29
CA MET A 331 -25.47 6.41 -11.39
C MET A 331 -26.08 5.02 -11.55
N PHE A 332 -25.94 4.49 -12.76
CA PHE A 332 -26.14 3.09 -13.08
C PHE A 332 -25.09 2.71 -14.13
N GLY A 333 -24.57 1.50 -14.09
CA GLY A 333 -23.68 1.06 -15.15
C GLY A 333 -23.28 -0.38 -15.01
N SER A 334 -22.35 -0.79 -15.85
CA SER A 334 -21.79 -2.11 -15.80
C SER A 334 -20.38 -2.10 -16.35
N MET A 335 -19.53 -2.92 -15.74
CA MET A 335 -18.16 -3.14 -16.18
C MET A 335 -17.90 -4.65 -16.27
N VAL A 336 -17.09 -5.03 -17.24
CA VAL A 336 -16.82 -6.42 -17.63
C VAL A 336 -15.32 -6.67 -17.65
N VAL A 337 -14.95 -7.93 -17.41
CA VAL A 337 -13.63 -8.48 -17.71
C VAL A 337 -13.74 -9.20 -19.06
N TYR A 338 -12.91 -8.82 -20.02
CA TYR A 338 -12.83 -9.48 -21.32
C TYR A 338 -11.49 -10.17 -21.53
N GLY A 339 -11.46 -11.24 -22.32
CA GLY A 339 -10.26 -12.06 -22.53
C GLY A 339 -10.13 -13.20 -21.53
N GLU A 340 -8.89 -13.57 -21.20
CA GLU A 340 -8.56 -14.81 -20.49
C GLU A 340 -7.46 -14.61 -19.42
N ASN A 341 -7.16 -15.66 -18.65
CA ASN A 341 -6.12 -15.57 -17.60
C ASN A 341 -4.74 -15.27 -18.22
N GLY A 342 -4.04 -14.27 -17.66
CA GLY A 342 -2.76 -13.77 -18.16
C GLY A 342 -2.87 -12.82 -19.35
N ASN A 343 -4.07 -12.62 -19.90
CA ASN A 343 -4.34 -11.71 -21.00
C ASN A 343 -5.83 -11.30 -20.96
N ASN A 344 -6.20 -10.40 -20.05
CA ASN A 344 -7.55 -9.85 -19.96
C ASN A 344 -7.52 -8.33 -19.75
N GLY A 345 -8.66 -7.68 -19.97
CA GLY A 345 -8.83 -6.25 -19.73
C GLY A 345 -10.15 -5.94 -19.03
N ILE A 346 -10.25 -4.74 -18.47
CA ILE A 346 -11.47 -4.23 -17.83
C ILE A 346 -11.98 -3.03 -18.63
N THR A 347 -13.25 -3.08 -19.05
CA THR A 347 -13.96 -1.94 -19.65
C THR A 347 -15.42 -1.92 -19.20
N GLY A 348 -16.18 -0.89 -19.55
CA GLY A 348 -17.61 -0.83 -19.27
C GLY A 348 -18.27 0.46 -19.72
N ALA A 349 -19.58 0.54 -19.49
CA ALA A 349 -20.40 1.73 -19.72
C ALA A 349 -21.11 2.13 -18.42
N VAL A 350 -20.90 3.36 -17.97
CA VAL A 350 -21.51 3.91 -16.75
C VAL A 350 -22.24 5.20 -17.07
N MET A 351 -23.54 5.22 -16.77
CA MET A 351 -24.39 6.40 -16.79
C MET A 351 -24.35 7.11 -15.44
N LEU A 352 -24.27 8.44 -15.47
CA LEU A 352 -24.24 9.30 -14.29
C LEU A 352 -25.09 10.56 -14.48
N ARG A 353 -25.62 11.10 -13.38
CA ARG A 353 -26.35 12.37 -13.35
C ARG A 353 -25.42 13.53 -13.76
N GLY A 354 -25.89 14.38 -14.67
CA GLY A 354 -25.12 15.53 -15.14
C GLY A 354 -24.17 15.19 -16.29
N GLN A 355 -23.32 16.17 -16.63
CA GLN A 355 -22.55 16.18 -17.89
C GLN A 355 -21.03 16.08 -17.71
N ASP A 356 -20.57 16.10 -16.45
CA ASP A 356 -19.18 15.95 -16.02
C ASP A 356 -19.07 14.67 -15.16
N SER A 357 -18.10 13.82 -15.47
CA SER A 357 -17.87 12.54 -14.79
C SER A 357 -17.08 12.69 -13.49
N VAL A 358 -16.27 13.74 -13.34
CA VAL A 358 -15.37 13.89 -12.18
C VAL A 358 -16.12 13.83 -10.84
N PRO A 359 -17.21 14.58 -10.60
CA PRO A 359 -17.91 14.55 -9.32
C PRO A 359 -18.66 13.24 -9.04
N ALA A 360 -18.82 12.38 -10.04
CA ALA A 360 -19.42 11.06 -9.91
C ALA A 360 -18.39 10.01 -9.47
N PHE A 361 -17.17 10.08 -10.01
CA PHE A 361 -16.14 9.08 -9.76
C PHE A 361 -15.10 9.49 -8.70
N GLU A 362 -14.83 10.77 -8.46
CA GLU A 362 -13.80 11.24 -7.51
C GLU A 362 -14.05 10.85 -6.04
N VAL A 363 -15.25 10.34 -5.73
CA VAL A 363 -15.55 9.71 -4.42
C VAL A 363 -14.81 8.39 -4.21
N ALA A 364 -14.42 7.70 -5.28
CA ALA A 364 -13.56 6.53 -5.24
C ALA A 364 -12.08 6.98 -5.37
N PRO A 365 -11.21 6.69 -4.40
CA PRO A 365 -9.82 7.20 -4.37
C PRO A 365 -8.94 6.69 -5.51
N ASP A 366 -9.36 5.64 -6.21
CA ASP A 366 -8.67 4.98 -7.31
C ASP A 366 -9.25 5.29 -8.69
N TRP A 367 -10.22 6.22 -8.79
CA TRP A 367 -10.87 6.58 -10.06
C TRP A 367 -9.89 6.97 -11.17
N GLU A 368 -8.76 7.60 -10.85
CA GLU A 368 -7.72 7.98 -11.82
C GLU A 368 -7.05 6.77 -12.51
N SER A 369 -7.23 5.55 -11.99
CA SER A 369 -6.79 4.29 -12.61
C SER A 369 -7.63 3.88 -13.83
N TYR A 370 -8.70 4.62 -14.08
CA TYR A 370 -9.59 4.45 -15.23
C TYR A 370 -9.52 5.69 -16.15
N ASP A 371 -9.76 5.48 -17.44
CA ASP A 371 -10.08 6.54 -18.39
C ASP A 371 -11.59 6.63 -18.60
N PHE A 372 -12.07 7.87 -18.63
CA PHE A 372 -13.50 8.19 -18.77
C PHE A 372 -13.70 8.90 -20.12
N THR A 373 -14.21 8.17 -21.10
CA THR A 373 -14.56 8.74 -22.42
C THR A 373 -16.07 8.92 -22.51
N LYS A 374 -16.53 10.14 -22.74
CA LYS A 374 -17.97 10.43 -22.87
C LYS A 374 -18.50 9.82 -24.17
N LEU A 375 -19.55 9.02 -24.08
CA LEU A 375 -20.18 8.35 -25.22
C LEU A 375 -21.28 9.23 -25.81
N ASP A 376 -21.40 9.21 -27.13
CA ASP A 376 -22.38 9.96 -27.89
C ASP A 376 -23.58 9.07 -28.22
N THR A 377 -24.67 9.22 -27.47
CA THR A 377 -25.88 8.41 -27.64
C THR A 377 -26.62 8.69 -28.96
N THR A 378 -26.15 9.60 -29.81
CA THR A 378 -26.67 9.75 -31.18
C THR A 378 -25.99 8.83 -32.18
N LYS A 379 -24.79 8.31 -31.87
CA LYS A 379 -24.05 7.35 -32.69
C LYS A 379 -24.50 5.91 -32.40
N GLU A 380 -24.66 5.12 -33.46
CA GLU A 380 -25.08 3.73 -33.32
C GLU A 380 -23.95 2.83 -32.79
N GLU A 381 -22.69 3.16 -33.05
CA GLU A 381 -21.52 2.46 -32.51
C GLU A 381 -21.43 2.58 -30.98
N ASP A 382 -21.60 3.80 -30.46
CA ASP A 382 -21.58 4.08 -29.02
C ASP A 382 -22.81 3.45 -28.33
N LYS A 383 -23.99 3.52 -28.96
CA LYS A 383 -25.20 2.80 -28.50
C LYS A 383 -24.98 1.29 -28.46
N GLU A 384 -24.41 0.69 -29.50
CA GLU A 384 -24.15 -0.75 -29.52
C GLU A 384 -23.15 -1.15 -28.43
N PHE A 385 -22.10 -0.36 -28.22
CA PHE A 385 -21.17 -0.56 -27.10
C PHE A 385 -21.89 -0.52 -25.74
N ILE A 386 -22.74 0.48 -25.48
CA ILE A 386 -23.52 0.59 -24.23
C ILE A 386 -24.44 -0.62 -24.06
N ASN A 387 -25.19 -0.96 -25.10
CA ASN A 387 -26.09 -2.11 -25.11
C ASN A 387 -25.34 -3.42 -24.82
N ASN A 388 -24.15 -3.60 -25.38
CA ASN A 388 -23.31 -4.77 -25.11
C ASN A 388 -22.76 -4.77 -23.67
N MET A 389 -22.24 -3.63 -23.20
CA MET A 389 -21.67 -3.53 -21.85
C MET A 389 -22.71 -3.75 -20.75
N TRP A 390 -23.99 -3.56 -21.05
CA TRP A 390 -25.09 -3.82 -20.12
C TRP A 390 -25.73 -5.21 -20.32
N ALA A 391 -25.61 -5.85 -21.50
CA ALA A 391 -26.17 -7.18 -21.77
C ALA A 391 -25.18 -8.35 -21.59
N TRP A 392 -23.87 -8.10 -21.74
CA TRP A 392 -22.75 -9.07 -21.64
C TRP A 392 -22.82 -10.24 -22.63
N ASP A 393 -23.52 -10.07 -23.75
CA ASP A 393 -23.88 -11.13 -24.69
C ASP A 393 -23.12 -11.06 -26.03
N LYS A 394 -22.21 -10.10 -26.22
CA LYS A 394 -21.27 -10.04 -27.35
C LYS A 394 -19.83 -9.75 -26.88
N PRO A 395 -18.80 -10.14 -27.66
CA PRO A 395 -17.41 -9.82 -27.36
C PRO A 395 -17.14 -8.31 -27.23
N VAL A 396 -16.12 -7.96 -26.45
CA VAL A 396 -15.52 -6.61 -26.44
C VAL A 396 -14.56 -6.50 -27.62
N ILE A 397 -14.64 -5.41 -28.40
CA ILE A 397 -13.59 -5.09 -29.36
C ILE A 397 -12.46 -4.36 -28.63
N ALA A 398 -11.32 -5.03 -28.47
CA ALA A 398 -10.10 -4.49 -27.89
C ALA A 398 -8.94 -4.69 -28.87
N ASP A 399 -8.13 -3.66 -29.09
CA ASP A 399 -7.01 -3.67 -30.05
C ASP A 399 -7.41 -4.10 -31.48
N GLY A 400 -8.65 -3.81 -31.86
CA GLY A 400 -9.24 -4.20 -33.15
C GLY A 400 -9.64 -5.67 -33.26
N GLN A 401 -9.58 -6.45 -32.17
CA GLN A 401 -9.94 -7.86 -32.13
C GLN A 401 -11.13 -8.12 -31.19
N PRO A 402 -12.03 -9.06 -31.51
CA PRO A 402 -13.09 -9.48 -30.60
C PRO A 402 -12.50 -10.33 -29.45
N ARG A 403 -12.88 -10.00 -28.22
CA ARG A 403 -12.46 -10.69 -26.99
C ARG A 403 -13.69 -11.02 -26.15
N GLU A 404 -13.91 -12.30 -25.89
CA GLU A 404 -15.08 -12.76 -25.13
C GLU A 404 -15.15 -12.14 -23.72
N ILE A 405 -16.36 -11.93 -23.21
CA ILE A 405 -16.58 -11.50 -21.83
C ILE A 405 -16.45 -12.71 -20.90
N ALA A 406 -15.51 -12.65 -19.96
CA ALA A 406 -15.26 -13.72 -19.00
C ALA A 406 -16.12 -13.59 -17.73
N ASP A 407 -16.38 -12.36 -17.29
CA ASP A 407 -17.15 -12.05 -16.07
C ASP A 407 -17.50 -10.55 -16.05
N GLY A 408 -18.32 -10.09 -15.11
CA GLY A 408 -18.63 -8.67 -14.93
C GLY A 408 -19.35 -8.35 -13.63
N LYS A 409 -19.62 -7.04 -13.42
CA LYS A 409 -20.50 -6.54 -12.36
C LYS A 409 -21.33 -5.36 -12.82
N VAL A 410 -22.49 -5.22 -12.17
CA VAL A 410 -23.44 -4.13 -12.35
C VAL A 410 -23.34 -3.15 -11.19
N LEU A 411 -23.25 -1.86 -11.51
CA LEU A 411 -23.28 -0.73 -10.58
C LEU A 411 -24.71 -0.21 -10.49
N LYS A 412 -25.37 -0.40 -9.35
CA LYS A 412 -26.76 0.00 -9.11
C LYS A 412 -27.01 0.33 -7.65
#